data_AF-A0A956VCF0-F1
#
_entry.id   AF-A0A956VCF0-F1
#
_cell.length_a   1.000
_cell.length_b   1.000
_cell.length_c   1.000
_cell.angle_alpha   90.00
_cell.angle_beta   90.00
_cell.angle_gamma   90.00
#
_symmetry.space_group_name_H-M   'P 1'
#
loop_
_entity.id
_entity.type
_entity.pdbx_description
1 polymer ?
#
loop_
_entity_poly.entity_id
_entity_poly.type
_entity_poly.pdbx_seq_one_letter_code
_entity_poly.pdbx_strand_id
1 'polypeptide(L)'
;MLPTLSVFLIKLPLSTLFSSLTLSTVVFGIHPLGFILGTALAWHFKLGFIPARKGGKLPVETLSTTFVDYSGQSKTLEMRADAFSPGARVLIADDWIETGAQVKAVIELVEQQGGKVVGIAAINIDDNPVTALLKAKYNAFAP
;
A
#
# COMPACT_ATOMS: atom_id res chain seq x y z
N MET A 1 6.74 -32.62 -20.57
CA MET A 1 7.61 -32.06 -19.53
C MET A 1 7.01 -30.71 -19.16
N LEU A 2 6.23 -30.64 -18.08
CA LEU A 2 5.62 -29.40 -17.61
C LEU A 2 6.73 -28.58 -16.92
N PRO A 3 6.89 -27.27 -17.22
CA PRO A 3 7.83 -26.45 -16.47
C PRO A 3 7.34 -26.40 -15.03
N THR A 4 8.18 -26.85 -14.10
CA THR A 4 7.99 -26.65 -12.67
C THR A 4 7.77 -25.16 -12.46
N LEU A 5 6.56 -24.78 -12.04
CA LEU A 5 6.31 -23.47 -11.45
C LEU A 5 7.25 -23.35 -10.26
N SER A 6 8.39 -22.69 -10.50
CA SER A 6 9.24 -22.17 -9.44
C SER A 6 8.39 -21.14 -8.71
N VAL A 7 7.65 -21.60 -7.69
CA VAL A 7 7.05 -20.73 -6.69
C VAL A 7 8.19 -19.83 -6.23
N PHE A 8 8.08 -18.53 -6.53
CA PHE A 8 9.10 -17.54 -6.18
C PHE A 8 9.32 -17.62 -4.67
N LEU A 9 10.35 -18.36 -4.26
CA LEU A 9 10.86 -18.31 -2.90
C LEU A 9 11.46 -16.92 -2.75
N ILE A 10 10.82 -16.06 -1.96
CA ILE A 10 11.38 -14.78 -1.54
C ILE A 10 12.66 -15.12 -0.78
N LYS A 11 13.82 -15.02 -1.45
CA LYS A 11 15.12 -15.41 -0.89
C LYS A 11 15.64 -14.45 0.18
N LEU A 12 15.04 -13.27 0.29
CA LEU A 12 15.40 -12.26 1.28
C LEU A 12 14.36 -12.22 2.42
N PRO A 13 14.77 -12.25 3.70
CA PRO A 13 13.82 -12.14 4.80
C PRO A 13 13.03 -10.84 4.71
N LEU A 14 11.71 -10.91 4.91
CA LEU A 14 10.83 -9.74 4.94
C LEU A 14 11.30 -8.70 5.98
N SER A 15 11.86 -9.18 7.10
CA SER A 15 12.48 -8.36 8.14
C SER A 15 13.68 -7.54 7.65
N THR A 16 14.41 -8.03 6.64
CA THR A 16 15.53 -7.30 6.03
C THR A 16 15.02 -6.16 5.15
N LEU A 17 13.94 -6.41 4.38
CA LEU A 17 13.31 -5.41 3.51
C LEU A 17 12.69 -4.25 4.30
N PHE A 18 12.16 -4.58 5.48
CA PHE A 18 11.41 -3.66 6.32
C PHE A 18 12.02 -3.51 7.72
N SER A 19 13.35 -3.49 7.80
CA SER A 19 14.11 -3.42 9.06
C SER A 19 13.89 -2.13 9.85
N SER A 20 13.41 -1.08 9.20
CA SER A 20 13.12 0.22 9.82
C SER A 20 11.67 0.35 10.32
N LEU A 21 10.85 -0.70 10.22
CA LEU A 21 9.51 -0.67 10.79
C LEU A 21 9.58 -0.73 12.31
N THR A 22 8.73 0.08 12.93
CA THR A 22 8.59 0.18 14.39
C THR A 22 7.17 -0.18 14.77
N LEU A 23 6.91 -0.45 16.05
CA LEU A 23 5.57 -0.79 16.54
C LEU A 23 4.52 0.31 16.31
N SER A 24 4.93 1.55 16.05
CA SER A 24 4.03 2.65 15.67
C SER A 24 3.69 2.68 14.18
N THR A 25 4.15 1.68 13.41
CA THR A 25 3.84 1.56 11.99
C THR A 25 2.48 0.90 11.81
N VAL A 26 1.73 1.34 10.80
CA VAL A 26 0.50 0.70 10.34
C VAL A 26 0.63 0.29 8.88
N VAL A 27 -0.03 -0.80 8.51
CA VAL A 27 -0.08 -1.26 7.11
C VAL A 27 -1.38 -0.81 6.47
N PHE A 28 -1.26 -0.17 5.31
CA PHE A 28 -2.38 0.37 4.55
C PHE A 28 -2.60 -0.47 3.30
N GLY A 29 -3.65 -1.29 3.31
CA GLY A 29 -3.99 -2.15 2.17
C GLY A 29 -4.85 -1.42 1.15
N ILE A 30 -4.51 -1.50 -0.13
CA ILE A 30 -5.32 -0.99 -1.24
C ILE A 30 -6.11 -2.14 -1.86
N HIS A 31 -7.43 -2.01 -1.99
CA HIS A 31 -8.27 -3.02 -2.66
C HIS A 31 -8.33 -4.40 -1.94
N PRO A 32 -9.32 -5.27 -2.21
CA PRO A 32 -9.40 -6.58 -1.56
C PRO A 32 -8.14 -7.46 -1.67
N LEU A 33 -7.39 -7.43 -2.78
CA LEU A 33 -6.18 -8.24 -2.92
C LEU A 33 -4.99 -7.62 -2.14
N GLY A 34 -4.84 -6.30 -2.15
CA GLY A 34 -3.90 -5.64 -1.23
C GLY A 34 -4.28 -5.78 0.24
N PHE A 35 -5.54 -6.08 0.60
CA PHE A 35 -5.89 -6.43 1.98
C PHE A 35 -5.30 -7.78 2.38
N ILE A 36 -5.25 -8.75 1.48
CA ILE A 36 -4.64 -10.07 1.77
C ILE A 36 -3.16 -9.89 2.07
N LEU A 37 -2.42 -9.20 1.19
CA LEU A 37 -1.01 -8.91 1.41
C LEU A 37 -0.80 -8.03 2.65
N GLY A 38 -1.56 -6.96 2.79
CA GLY A 38 -1.43 -5.98 3.86
C GLY A 38 -1.71 -6.57 5.25
N THR A 39 -2.74 -7.43 5.37
CA THR A 39 -3.03 -8.12 6.63
C THR A 39 -1.96 -9.16 6.98
N ALA A 40 -1.43 -9.89 5.98
CA ALA A 40 -0.31 -10.80 6.19
C ALA A 40 0.95 -10.07 6.68
N LEU A 41 1.28 -8.92 6.07
CA LEU A 41 2.37 -8.05 6.51
C LEU A 41 2.13 -7.52 7.93
N ALA A 42 0.94 -6.99 8.21
CA ALA A 42 0.58 -6.48 9.52
C ALA A 42 0.70 -7.56 10.60
N TRP A 43 0.22 -8.78 10.31
CA TRP A 43 0.34 -9.93 11.21
C TRP A 43 1.80 -10.31 11.47
N HIS A 44 2.60 -10.45 10.40
CA HIS A 44 4.01 -10.83 10.50
C HIS A 44 4.83 -9.84 11.34
N PHE A 45 4.59 -8.55 11.16
CA PHE A 45 5.31 -7.48 11.87
C PHE A 45 4.64 -7.00 13.16
N LYS A 46 3.50 -7.58 13.56
CA LYS A 46 2.69 -7.19 14.73
C LYS A 46 2.26 -5.71 14.70
N LEU A 47 1.81 -5.26 13.54
CA LEU A 47 1.37 -3.89 13.27
C LEU A 47 -0.16 -3.81 13.15
N GLY A 48 -0.69 -2.59 13.24
CA GLY A 48 -2.09 -2.33 12.87
C GLY A 48 -2.32 -2.40 11.36
N PHE A 49 -3.56 -2.66 10.95
CA PHE A 49 -3.97 -2.67 9.54
C PHE A 49 -5.11 -1.67 9.28
N ILE A 50 -5.03 -0.95 8.17
CA ILE A 50 -5.99 0.06 7.75
C ILE A 50 -6.40 -0.20 6.29
N PRO A 51 -7.70 -0.37 5.98
CA PRO A 51 -8.15 -0.59 4.61
C PRO A 51 -8.39 0.73 3.86
N ALA A 52 -7.89 0.83 2.62
CA ALA A 52 -8.37 1.80 1.62
C ALA A 52 -9.62 1.24 0.94
N ARG A 53 -10.69 2.02 0.90
CA ARG A 53 -11.94 1.58 0.27
C ARG A 53 -12.32 2.49 -0.87
N LYS A 54 -13.04 1.95 -1.85
CA LYS A 54 -13.72 2.77 -2.86
C LYS A 54 -14.72 3.71 -2.18
N GLY A 55 -14.96 4.86 -2.77
CA GLY A 55 -15.88 5.88 -2.26
C GLY A 55 -17.25 5.34 -1.84
N GLY A 56 -17.78 5.86 -0.73
CA GLY A 56 -19.09 5.51 -0.17
C GLY A 56 -19.17 4.12 0.46
N LYS A 57 -18.03 3.52 0.84
CA LYS A 57 -18.00 2.14 1.40
C LYS A 57 -17.65 2.07 2.88
N LEU A 58 -17.18 3.15 3.48
CA LEU A 58 -16.89 3.21 4.91
C LEU A 58 -18.07 3.84 5.67
N PRO A 59 -18.63 3.16 6.69
CA PRO A 59 -19.79 3.66 7.46
C PRO A 59 -19.36 4.61 8.60
N VAL A 60 -18.36 5.46 8.35
CA VAL A 60 -17.73 6.36 9.33
C VAL A 60 -17.31 7.65 8.63
N GLU A 61 -16.86 8.65 9.38
CA GLU A 61 -16.23 9.84 8.81
C GLU A 61 -14.96 9.47 8.05
N THR A 62 -14.79 10.04 6.86
CA THR A 62 -13.70 9.70 5.94
C THR A 62 -12.94 10.91 5.43
N LEU A 63 -11.65 10.71 5.19
CA LEU A 63 -10.88 11.46 4.21
C LEU A 63 -11.04 10.78 2.86
N SER A 64 -11.13 11.57 1.80
CA SER A 64 -11.29 11.07 0.44
C SER A 64 -10.38 11.79 -0.53
N THR A 65 -9.93 11.07 -1.55
CA THR A 65 -9.23 11.66 -2.69
C THR A 65 -9.67 10.96 -3.98
N THR A 66 -9.55 11.68 -5.09
CA THR A 66 -10.00 11.23 -6.40
C THR A 66 -8.80 11.11 -7.34
N PHE A 67 -8.78 10.01 -8.10
CA PHE A 67 -7.73 9.72 -9.08
C PHE A 67 -8.36 9.17 -10.35
N VAL A 68 -7.59 9.19 -11.43
CA VAL A 68 -7.98 8.59 -12.71
C VAL A 68 -7.32 7.21 -12.82
N ASP A 69 -8.11 6.18 -13.06
CA ASP A 69 -7.60 4.82 -13.23
C ASP A 69 -7.05 4.58 -14.65
N TYR A 70 -6.55 3.37 -14.91
CA TYR A 70 -5.97 2.98 -16.20
C TYR A 70 -6.97 3.08 -17.36
N SER A 71 -8.28 3.03 -17.08
CA SER A 71 -9.35 3.16 -18.08
C SER A 71 -9.73 4.62 -18.38
N GLY A 72 -9.09 5.59 -17.72
CA GLY A 72 -9.43 7.00 -17.83
C GLY A 72 -10.64 7.41 -16.98
N GLN A 73 -11.15 6.52 -16.12
CA GLN A 73 -12.31 6.79 -15.28
C GLN A 73 -11.89 7.43 -13.95
N SER A 74 -12.64 8.44 -13.53
CA SER A 74 -12.51 9.02 -12.21
C SER A 74 -13.00 8.03 -11.14
N LYS A 75 -12.16 7.78 -10.13
CA LYS A 75 -12.42 6.90 -8.99
C LYS A 75 -12.07 7.63 -7.71
N THR A 76 -12.80 7.33 -6.64
CA THR A 76 -12.55 7.88 -5.30
C THR A 76 -12.08 6.78 -4.37
N LEU A 77 -11.03 7.06 -3.61
CA LEU A 77 -10.59 6.25 -2.47
C LEU A 77 -10.88 6.99 -1.17
N GLU A 78 -11.21 6.22 -0.15
CA GLU A 78 -11.55 6.69 1.19
C GLU A 78 -10.72 5.96 2.25
N MET A 79 -10.41 6.71 3.30
CA MET A 79 -9.83 6.26 4.56
C MET A 79 -10.65 6.85 5.70
N ARG A 80 -10.80 6.12 6.81
CA ARG A 80 -11.38 6.66 8.05
C ARG A 80 -10.58 7.88 8.55
N ALA A 81 -11.25 8.97 8.94
CA ALA A 81 -10.63 10.25 9.29
C ALA A 81 -9.78 10.25 10.59
N ASP A 82 -9.87 9.18 11.38
CA ASP A 82 -9.14 8.90 12.61
C ASP A 82 -8.51 7.48 12.55
N ALA A 83 -8.06 7.07 11.36
CA ALA A 83 -7.32 5.82 11.16
C ALA A 83 -5.99 5.72 11.93
N PHE A 84 -5.26 6.83 12.14
CA PHE A 84 -4.04 6.87 12.97
C PHE A 84 -3.74 8.26 13.52
N SER A 85 -2.84 8.35 14.51
CA SER A 85 -2.35 9.63 15.05
C SER A 85 -1.33 10.30 14.12
N PRO A 86 -1.30 11.65 14.05
CA PRO A 86 -0.28 12.36 13.28
C PRO A 86 1.15 11.92 13.65
N GLY A 87 2.01 11.81 12.64
CA GLY A 87 3.37 11.28 12.76
C GLY A 87 3.47 9.76 12.64
N ALA A 88 2.35 9.03 12.52
CA ALA A 88 2.35 7.59 12.28
C ALA A 88 3.14 7.24 11.00
N ARG A 89 3.84 6.10 11.05
CA ARG A 89 4.57 5.53 9.92
C ARG A 89 3.64 4.59 9.17
N VAL A 90 3.60 4.69 7.85
CA VAL A 90 2.67 3.91 7.03
C VAL A 90 3.42 3.09 5.98
N LEU A 91 3.21 1.77 6.01
CA LEU A 91 3.59 0.86 4.94
C LEU A 91 2.39 0.65 4.02
N ILE A 92 2.49 1.03 2.75
CA ILE A 92 1.42 0.78 1.76
C ILE A 92 1.58 -0.63 1.21
N ALA A 93 0.47 -1.36 1.08
CA ALA A 93 0.43 -2.70 0.52
C ALA A 93 -0.63 -2.80 -0.59
N ASP A 94 -0.24 -3.34 -1.74
CA ASP A 94 -1.15 -3.64 -2.85
C ASP A 94 -0.74 -4.97 -3.51
N ASP A 95 -1.58 -5.61 -4.32
CA ASP A 95 -1.13 -6.77 -5.09
C ASP A 95 -0.37 -6.33 -6.36
N TRP A 96 -0.94 -5.42 -7.13
CA TRP A 96 -0.35 -4.95 -8.39
C TRP A 96 -0.45 -3.43 -8.52
N ILE A 97 0.72 -2.79 -8.60
CA ILE A 97 0.85 -1.37 -8.91
C ILE A 97 1.10 -1.20 -10.42
N GLU A 98 0.04 -0.95 -11.19
CA GLU A 98 0.10 -0.72 -12.64
C GLU A 98 0.51 0.73 -12.95
N THR A 99 -0.44 1.67 -12.88
CA THR A 99 -0.18 3.09 -13.19
C THR A 99 0.41 3.88 -12.02
N GLY A 100 0.36 3.34 -10.81
CA GLY A 100 0.70 4.03 -9.57
C GLY A 100 -0.35 5.04 -9.07
N ALA A 101 -1.49 5.19 -9.76
CA ALA A 101 -2.51 6.17 -9.41
C ALA A 101 -3.16 5.90 -8.04
N GLN A 102 -3.50 4.65 -7.73
CA GLN A 102 -4.07 4.28 -6.43
C GLN A 102 -3.09 4.51 -5.29
N VAL A 103 -1.81 4.18 -5.48
CA VAL A 103 -0.77 4.40 -4.47
C VAL A 103 -0.58 5.90 -4.20
N LYS A 104 -0.59 6.74 -5.24
CA LYS A 104 -0.54 8.20 -5.09
C LYS A 104 -1.73 8.73 -4.28
N ALA A 105 -2.94 8.26 -4.58
CA ALA A 105 -4.14 8.61 -3.82
C ALA A 105 -4.00 8.21 -2.34
N VAL A 106 -3.48 7.02 -2.05
CA VAL A 106 -3.26 6.60 -0.66
C VAL A 106 -2.16 7.41 0.03
N ILE A 107 -1.06 7.75 -0.66
CA ILE A 107 -0.03 8.67 -0.13
C ILE A 107 -0.67 9.99 0.28
N GLU A 108 -1.53 10.55 -0.58
CA GLU A 108 -2.22 11.82 -0.29
C GLU A 108 -3.13 11.71 0.94
N LEU A 109 -3.95 10.65 1.05
CA LEU A 109 -4.77 10.40 2.23
C LEU A 109 -3.94 10.27 3.51
N VAL A 110 -2.80 9.60 3.42
CA VAL A 110 -1.87 9.44 4.55
C VAL A 110 -1.29 10.79 4.96
N GLU A 111 -0.84 11.59 4.01
CA GLU A 111 -0.26 12.92 4.24
C GLU A 111 -1.31 13.90 4.79
N GLN A 112 -2.56 13.85 4.32
CA GLN A 112 -3.67 14.66 4.84
C GLN A 112 -3.94 14.40 6.33
N GLN A 113 -3.77 13.17 6.82
CA GLN A 113 -3.90 12.83 8.24
C GLN A 113 -2.58 13.03 9.03
N GLY A 114 -1.55 13.58 8.40
CA GLY A 114 -0.24 13.84 9.02
C GLY A 114 0.64 12.59 9.19
N GLY A 115 0.34 11.50 8.48
CA GLY A 115 1.15 10.29 8.45
C GLY A 115 2.37 10.43 7.53
N LYS A 116 3.30 9.48 7.65
CA LYS A 116 4.52 9.42 6.82
C LYS A 116 4.61 8.06 6.16
N VAL A 117 4.59 8.03 4.83
CA VAL A 117 4.80 6.79 4.07
C VAL A 117 6.27 6.38 4.15
N VAL A 118 6.53 5.18 4.66
CA VAL A 118 7.90 4.67 4.91
C VAL A 118 8.30 3.54 3.97
N GLY A 119 7.35 2.99 3.21
CA GLY A 119 7.59 1.95 2.24
C GLY A 119 6.34 1.59 1.46
N ILE A 120 6.55 0.86 0.38
CA ILE A 120 5.50 0.31 -0.48
C ILE A 120 5.84 -1.17 -0.70
N ALA A 121 4.87 -2.06 -0.49
CA ALA A 121 5.00 -3.49 -0.77
C ALA A 121 3.96 -3.89 -1.81
N ALA A 122 4.39 -4.58 -2.86
CA ALA A 122 3.49 -5.19 -3.80
C ALA A 122 4.00 -6.55 -4.29
N ILE A 123 3.12 -7.34 -4.92
CA ILE A 123 3.54 -8.55 -5.63
C ILE A 123 4.14 -8.16 -6.98
N ASN A 124 3.52 -7.20 -7.68
CA ASN A 124 4.03 -6.69 -8.95
C ASN A 124 3.99 -5.16 -9.00
N ILE A 125 5.01 -4.54 -9.60
CA ILE A 125 5.06 -3.10 -9.87
C ILE A 125 5.57 -2.89 -11.29
N ASP A 126 4.69 -2.45 -12.18
CA ASP A 126 5.04 -2.19 -13.57
C ASP A 126 6.03 -1.03 -13.68
N ASP A 127 6.84 -1.03 -14.73
CA ASP A 127 7.81 0.04 -14.99
C ASP A 127 7.22 1.14 -15.87
N ASN A 128 7.10 2.33 -15.29
CA ASN A 128 6.70 3.54 -15.97
C ASN A 128 7.27 4.76 -15.21
N PRO A 129 7.18 5.99 -15.75
CA PRO A 129 7.75 7.16 -15.09
C PRO A 129 7.19 7.41 -13.69
N VAL A 130 5.93 7.06 -13.42
CA VAL A 130 5.30 7.24 -12.11
C VAL A 130 5.82 6.23 -11.10
N THR A 131 5.83 4.95 -11.46
CA THR A 131 6.30 3.88 -10.57
C THR A 131 7.81 3.95 -10.34
N ALA A 132 8.59 4.43 -11.31
CA ALA A 132 10.01 4.73 -11.14
C ALA A 132 10.24 5.78 -10.03
N LEU A 133 9.42 6.84 -10.00
CA LEU A 133 9.49 7.85 -8.94
C LEU A 133 9.07 7.28 -7.58
N LEU A 134 8.06 6.40 -7.55
CA LEU A 134 7.66 5.73 -6.31
C LEU A 134 8.80 4.83 -5.78
N LYS A 135 9.44 4.06 -6.66
CA LYS A 135 10.59 3.19 -6.33
C LYS A 135 11.82 3.99 -5.87
N ALA A 136 12.04 5.18 -6.42
CA ALA A 136 13.14 6.06 -6.03
C ALA A 136 12.88 6.79 -4.70
N LYS A 137 11.64 7.23 -4.45
CA LYS A 137 11.28 8.01 -3.26
C LYS A 137 11.04 7.14 -2.03
N TYR A 138 10.42 5.97 -2.23
CA TYR A 138 10.04 5.08 -1.15
C TYR A 138 10.80 3.78 -1.26
N ASN A 139 11.05 3.12 -0.13
CA ASN A 139 11.53 1.74 -0.12
C ASN A 139 10.41 0.84 -0.67
N ALA A 140 10.36 0.72 -2.01
CA ALA A 140 9.34 -0.01 -2.73
C ALA A 140 9.85 -1.41 -3.09
N PHE A 141 9.12 -2.42 -2.68
CA PHE A 141 9.49 -3.82 -2.90
C PHE A 141 8.44 -4.54 -3.74
N ALA A 142 8.92 -5.25 -4.75
CA ALA A 142 8.23 -6.31 -5.48
C ALA A 142 9.18 -7.52 -5.58
N PRO A 143 8.78 -8.71 -5.13
CA PRO A 143 9.61 -9.92 -5.13
C PRO A 143 9.88 -10.49 -6.53
#